data_AF-A0A7T0NYS5-F1
#
_entry.id   AF-A0A7T0NYS5-F1
#
_cell.length_a   1.000
_cell.length_b   1.000
_cell.length_c   1.000
_cell.angle_alpha   90.00
_cell.angle_beta   90.00
_cell.angle_gamma   90.00
#
_symmetry.space_group_name_H-M   'P 1'
#
loop_
_entity.id
_entity.type
_entity.pdbx_description
1 polymer ?
#
loop_
_entity_poly.entity_id
_entity_poly.type
_entity_poly.pdbx_seq_one_letter_code
_entity_poly.pdbx_strand_id
1 'polypeptide(L)'
;MALSNLATGDAPVKIYPRTDQVATPSEETKTQGWIYFYAPPGDYDLEVTTYQSASESSYITPLSKHFVLHVRQDVKIIYGGSLGSKCHDTKYGLLVNCDVVDAIHDETEAAKLITQEFFADSKPFVTELLQPLAINRTLADLQPIGLVIQQQGELFTPPWVRRGMSRFTGIGDPGKAYNPPSPNFSGGGCGQACAGILMLYLMYLPVGALIGAGYGEYTEAKWQPCISSLQQELAHYDFPTKLGDAIIQTFPKTFSPAPLNLSHSLNQMEEASLHGLKTILKADIQRIQLRECAKDGTFCMEFAMHFTVNDIKSGQVLFGKTMIYSESEASIQDRPYEVRTQKSPSCYVMNAYCGNDKIVFQSQIKEAMDILAHEMLNTLRDKNDKTEKDN
;
A
#
# COMPACT_ATOMS: atom_id res chain seq x y z
N MET A 1 8.01 2.55 -9.10
CA MET A 1 8.59 2.22 -7.79
C MET A 1 7.68 2.75 -6.71
N ALA A 2 7.40 1.95 -5.70
CA ALA A 2 6.62 2.33 -4.54
C ALA A 2 7.39 2.01 -3.26
N LEU A 3 7.22 2.84 -2.22
CA LEU A 3 7.85 2.67 -0.92
C LEU A 3 6.75 2.81 0.14
N SER A 4 6.68 1.85 1.06
CA SER A 4 5.74 1.88 2.19
C SER A 4 6.43 1.53 3.49
N ASN A 5 6.18 2.30 4.55
CA ASN A 5 6.65 1.98 5.88
C ASN A 5 5.96 0.68 6.36
N LEU A 6 6.73 -0.32 6.80
CA LEU A 6 6.21 -1.61 7.28
C LEU A 6 5.44 -1.47 8.60
N ALA A 7 5.79 -0.48 9.45
CA ALA A 7 5.11 -0.27 10.72
C ALA A 7 3.81 0.55 10.56
N THR A 8 3.78 1.57 9.69
CA THR A 8 2.62 2.49 9.59
C THR A 8 1.83 2.36 8.29
N GLY A 9 2.41 1.76 7.25
CA GLY A 9 1.77 1.65 5.92
C GLY A 9 1.79 2.95 5.12
N ASP A 10 2.38 4.01 5.68
CA ASP A 10 2.45 5.31 5.02
C ASP A 10 3.52 5.33 3.94
N ALA A 11 3.25 6.09 2.88
CA ALA A 11 4.24 6.45 1.89
C ALA A 11 5.30 7.40 2.52
N PRO A 12 6.55 7.42 2.02
CA PRO A 12 7.55 8.39 2.45
C PRO A 12 7.05 9.83 2.31
N VAL A 13 7.53 10.70 3.20
CA VAL A 13 7.09 12.10 3.29
C VAL A 13 7.30 12.83 1.97
N LYS A 14 8.40 12.55 1.25
CA LYS A 14 8.68 13.06 -0.09
C LYS A 14 9.55 12.08 -0.89
N ILE A 15 9.15 11.84 -2.15
CA ILE A 15 9.96 11.18 -3.18
C ILE A 15 10.49 12.29 -4.10
N TYR A 16 11.81 12.38 -4.25
CA TYR A 16 12.41 13.37 -5.15
C TYR A 16 12.92 12.66 -6.41
N PRO A 17 12.16 12.64 -7.50
CA PRO A 17 12.75 12.36 -8.81
C PRO A 17 13.60 13.57 -9.19
N ARG A 18 14.89 13.35 -9.48
CA ARG A 18 15.71 14.39 -10.10
C ARG A 18 16.44 13.82 -11.30
N THR A 19 16.10 14.37 -12.46
CA THR A 19 16.88 14.25 -13.68
C THR A 19 18.07 15.22 -13.61
N ASP A 20 19.17 14.80 -14.24
CA ASP A 20 20.25 15.58 -14.86
C ASP A 20 21.08 16.63 -14.07
N GLN A 21 20.67 17.11 -12.88
CA GLN A 21 21.35 18.22 -12.18
C GLN A 21 21.99 17.89 -10.81
N VAL A 22 21.87 16.67 -10.31
CA VAL A 22 22.58 16.23 -9.10
C VAL A 22 23.48 15.07 -9.48
N ALA A 23 24.74 15.16 -9.03
CA ALA A 23 25.79 14.16 -9.22
C ALA A 23 25.21 12.76 -9.01
N THR A 24 25.32 11.93 -10.04
CA THR A 24 25.03 10.49 -9.94
C THR A 24 26.18 9.84 -9.20
N PRO A 25 25.95 8.78 -8.41
CA PRO A 25 27.02 8.18 -7.63
C PRO A 25 28.19 7.81 -8.55
N SER A 26 27.91 7.23 -9.72
CA SER A 26 28.91 6.96 -10.74
C SER A 26 28.50 7.47 -12.12
N GLU A 27 29.45 7.52 -13.05
CA GLU A 27 29.17 7.74 -14.47
C GLU A 27 28.40 6.56 -15.10
N GLU A 28 28.47 5.35 -14.52
CA GLU A 28 27.70 4.17 -14.98
C GLU A 28 26.20 4.27 -14.64
N THR A 29 25.86 4.84 -13.48
CA THR A 29 24.46 5.04 -13.06
C THR A 29 23.86 6.35 -13.55
N LYS A 30 24.67 7.24 -14.11
CA LYS A 30 24.24 8.52 -14.71
C LYS A 30 23.19 8.35 -15.80
N THR A 31 23.32 7.31 -16.61
CA THR A 31 22.39 6.98 -17.68
C THR A 31 21.21 6.12 -17.22
N GLN A 32 21.25 5.61 -15.99
CA GLN A 32 20.24 4.70 -15.42
C GLN A 32 19.21 5.46 -14.56
N GLY A 33 19.54 6.69 -14.16
CA GLY A 33 18.72 7.49 -13.25
C GLY A 33 18.85 7.01 -11.80
N TRP A 34 18.61 7.89 -10.85
CA TRP A 34 18.63 7.56 -9.43
C TRP A 34 17.58 8.38 -8.69
N ILE A 35 17.22 7.93 -7.49
CA ILE A 35 16.24 8.58 -6.64
C ILE A 35 16.70 8.50 -5.18
N TYR A 36 16.21 9.43 -4.37
CA TYR A 36 16.38 9.37 -2.92
C TYR A 36 15.05 9.68 -2.23
N PHE A 37 14.94 9.20 -1.00
CA PHE A 37 13.73 9.31 -0.18
C PHE A 37 14.06 10.04 1.12
N TYR A 38 13.12 10.86 1.59
CA TYR A 38 13.13 11.33 2.97
C TYR A 38 12.06 10.57 3.74
N ALA A 39 12.49 9.72 4.66
CA ALA A 39 11.63 8.80 5.38
C ALA A 39 11.96 8.86 6.89
N PRO A 40 10.95 8.83 7.78
CA PRO A 40 11.19 8.71 9.21
C PRO A 40 11.86 7.37 9.55
N PRO A 41 12.40 7.20 10.77
CA PRO A 41 12.92 5.91 11.20
C PRO A 41 11.87 4.80 11.13
N GLY A 42 12.27 3.61 10.67
CA GLY A 42 11.41 2.44 10.49
C GLY A 42 11.93 1.48 9.43
N ASP A 43 11.28 0.33 9.30
CA ASP A 43 11.50 -0.60 8.20
C ASP A 43 10.56 -0.27 7.04
N TYR A 44 11.01 -0.39 5.80
CA TYR A 44 10.23 -0.09 4.61
C TYR A 44 10.30 -1.22 3.59
N ASP A 45 9.17 -1.52 2.96
CA ASP A 45 9.12 -2.32 1.73
C ASP A 45 9.22 -1.39 0.53
N LEU A 46 10.21 -1.66 -0.31
CA LEU A 46 10.43 -0.99 -1.57
C LEU A 46 10.09 -1.94 -2.71
N GLU A 47 8.95 -1.71 -3.36
CA GLU A 47 8.57 -2.38 -4.59
C GLU A 47 9.12 -1.65 -5.82
N VAL A 48 10.02 -2.31 -6.53
CA VAL A 48 10.58 -1.84 -7.79
C VAL A 48 9.90 -2.58 -8.93
N THR A 49 8.91 -1.93 -9.54
CA THR A 49 8.25 -2.39 -10.76
C THR A 49 8.98 -1.87 -11.99
N THR A 50 9.39 -2.80 -12.84
CA THR A 50 9.88 -2.57 -14.21
C THR A 50 8.86 -3.11 -15.21
N TYR A 51 9.01 -2.77 -16.48
CA TYR A 51 8.04 -3.17 -17.50
C TYR A 51 8.78 -3.86 -18.64
N GLN A 52 8.32 -5.06 -18.98
CA GLN A 52 8.80 -5.81 -20.13
C GLN A 52 7.72 -5.83 -21.20
N SER A 53 8.07 -5.40 -22.41
CA SER A 53 7.22 -5.53 -23.58
C SER A 53 7.54 -6.85 -24.27
N ALA A 54 6.53 -7.68 -24.47
CA ALA A 54 6.68 -8.82 -25.39
C ALA A 54 6.84 -8.27 -26.81
N SER A 55 7.94 -8.62 -27.48
CA SER A 55 8.40 -8.07 -28.78
C SER A 55 7.37 -8.11 -29.91
N GLU A 56 6.27 -8.82 -29.76
CA GLU A 56 5.22 -9.02 -30.78
C GLU A 56 3.81 -8.62 -30.31
N SER A 57 3.65 -8.09 -29.08
CA SER A 57 2.33 -7.73 -28.56
C SER A 57 2.33 -6.39 -27.85
N SER A 58 1.21 -5.67 -27.90
CA SER A 58 0.99 -4.44 -27.13
C SER A 58 0.82 -4.69 -25.63
N TYR A 59 1.03 -5.92 -25.15
CA TYR A 59 0.94 -6.26 -23.73
C TYR A 59 2.25 -5.90 -23.03
N ILE A 60 2.11 -5.08 -22.00
CA ILE A 60 3.18 -4.72 -21.08
C ILE A 60 3.03 -5.59 -19.85
N THR A 61 4.04 -6.41 -19.57
CA THR A 61 4.09 -7.24 -18.37
C THR A 61 4.85 -6.49 -17.29
N PRO A 62 4.23 -6.16 -16.14
CA PRO A 62 4.94 -5.61 -15.00
C PRO A 62 5.81 -6.69 -14.34
N LEU A 63 7.07 -6.36 -14.07
CA LEU A 63 8.02 -7.19 -13.33
C LEU A 63 8.39 -6.47 -12.04
N SER A 64 7.90 -6.97 -10.90
CA SER A 64 8.11 -6.35 -9.59
C SER A 64 9.11 -7.14 -8.74
N LYS A 65 10.02 -6.42 -8.07
CA LYS A 65 10.93 -6.97 -7.06
C LYS A 65 10.87 -6.13 -5.78
N HIS A 66 10.87 -6.82 -4.63
CA HIS A 66 10.75 -6.18 -3.32
C HIS A 66 12.09 -6.16 -2.58
N PHE A 67 12.37 -5.03 -1.95
CA PHE A 67 13.56 -4.82 -1.13
C PHE A 67 13.16 -4.26 0.23
N VAL A 68 13.89 -4.64 1.27
CA VAL A 68 13.75 -4.03 2.60
C VAL A 68 14.78 -2.92 2.77
N LEU A 69 14.30 -1.76 3.23
CA LEU A 69 15.13 -0.65 3.68
C LEU A 69 14.92 -0.44 5.18
N HIS A 70 15.97 -0.55 5.97
CA HIS A 70 15.94 -0.20 7.38
C HIS A 70 16.42 1.25 7.58
N VAL A 71 15.61 2.06 8.24
CA VAL A 71 15.93 3.47 8.56
C VAL A 71 16.07 3.61 10.07
N ARG A 72 17.31 3.77 10.54
CA ARG A 72 17.61 3.88 11.98
C ARG A 72 17.22 5.26 12.54
N GLN A 73 16.98 5.32 13.84
CA GLN A 73 16.57 6.55 14.54
C GLN A 73 17.63 7.65 14.57
N ASP A 74 18.91 7.28 14.46
CA ASP A 74 20.06 8.18 14.54
C ASP A 74 20.49 8.72 13.16
N VAL A 75 19.80 8.37 12.07
CA VAL A 75 20.24 8.66 10.70
C VAL A 75 19.30 9.63 10.01
N LYS A 76 19.88 10.62 9.30
CA LYS A 76 19.13 11.59 8.50
C LYS A 76 19.12 11.26 7.02
N ILE A 77 20.18 10.60 6.53
CA ILE A 77 20.34 10.24 5.11
C ILE A 77 20.90 8.82 5.02
N ILE A 78 20.22 7.99 4.25
CA ILE A 78 20.62 6.60 3.98
C ILE A 78 20.80 6.42 2.48
N TYR A 79 21.92 5.82 2.10
CA TYR A 79 22.12 5.32 0.75
C TYR A 79 21.78 3.82 0.69
N GLY A 80 20.74 3.50 -0.08
CA GLY A 80 20.19 2.16 -0.26
C GLY A 80 20.87 1.32 -1.36
N GLY A 81 21.84 1.87 -2.07
CA GLY A 81 22.40 1.23 -3.27
C GLY A 81 21.65 1.60 -4.56
N SER A 82 22.25 1.25 -5.70
CA SER A 82 21.74 1.59 -7.02
C SER A 82 21.02 0.42 -7.68
N LEU A 83 19.85 0.71 -8.25
CA LEU A 83 18.98 -0.24 -8.92
C LEU A 83 19.46 -0.38 -10.37
N GLY A 84 20.33 -1.35 -10.65
CA GLY A 84 20.98 -1.51 -11.96
C GLY A 84 20.06 -2.03 -13.07
N SER A 85 18.91 -1.41 -13.30
CA SER A 85 18.02 -1.74 -14.42
C SER A 85 18.53 -1.09 -15.71
N LYS A 86 18.59 -1.88 -16.78
CA LYS A 86 18.81 -1.35 -18.13
C LYS A 86 17.48 -1.31 -18.85
N CYS A 87 17.10 -0.12 -19.28
CA CYS A 87 15.95 0.09 -20.14
C CYS A 87 16.44 0.29 -21.58
N HIS A 88 15.88 -0.48 -22.49
CA HIS A 88 16.13 -0.37 -23.92
C HIS A 88 14.94 0.31 -24.59
N ASP A 89 15.22 1.35 -25.37
CA ASP A 89 14.25 1.92 -26.29
C ASP A 89 13.93 0.90 -27.38
N THR A 90 12.67 0.54 -27.51
CA THR A 90 12.22 -0.15 -28.72
C THR A 90 12.24 0.85 -29.87
N LYS A 91 12.69 0.41 -31.06
CA LYS A 91 12.91 1.25 -32.27
C LYS A 91 11.69 2.07 -32.76
N TYR A 92 10.54 1.97 -32.10
CA TYR A 92 9.28 2.58 -32.51
C TYR A 92 8.67 3.53 -31.46
N GLY A 93 9.43 3.94 -30.44
CA GLY A 93 9.08 5.10 -29.58
C GLY A 93 7.82 4.96 -28.73
N LEU A 94 7.27 3.75 -28.59
CA LEU A 94 6.00 3.52 -27.89
C LEU A 94 6.11 2.62 -26.66
N LEU A 95 7.17 1.82 -26.52
CA LEU A 95 7.31 0.85 -25.42
C LEU A 95 8.76 0.79 -24.93
N VAL A 96 8.99 1.13 -23.66
CA VAL A 96 10.29 0.96 -22.99
C VAL A 96 10.35 -0.46 -22.45
N ASN A 97 11.41 -1.19 -22.77
CA ASN A 97 11.63 -2.54 -22.27
C ASN A 97 12.76 -2.52 -21.24
N CYS A 98 12.46 -2.78 -19.97
CA CYS A 98 13.44 -2.75 -18.89
C CYS A 98 13.68 -4.15 -18.32
N ASP A 99 14.96 -4.46 -18.04
CA ASP A 99 15.33 -5.67 -17.30
C ASP A 99 14.87 -5.58 -15.84
N VAL A 100 14.57 -6.73 -15.24
CA VAL A 100 14.27 -6.86 -13.81
C VAL A 100 15.46 -6.34 -12.99
N VAL A 101 15.18 -5.59 -11.93
CA VAL A 101 16.23 -5.19 -10.98
C VAL A 101 16.64 -6.40 -10.15
N ASP A 102 17.69 -7.09 -10.59
CA ASP A 102 18.09 -8.33 -9.96
C ASP A 102 18.98 -8.19 -8.73
N ALA A 103 19.82 -7.16 -8.73
CA ALA A 103 20.76 -6.88 -7.66
C ALA A 103 20.86 -5.38 -7.38
N ILE A 104 21.27 -5.08 -6.16
CA ILE A 104 21.59 -3.73 -5.70
C ILE A 104 23.10 -3.54 -5.86
N HIS A 105 23.49 -2.51 -6.59
CA HIS A 105 24.89 -2.15 -6.76
C HIS A 105 25.36 -1.27 -5.60
N ASP A 106 26.47 -1.68 -4.98
CA ASP A 106 27.13 -0.87 -3.96
C ASP A 106 27.97 0.23 -4.60
N GLU A 107 27.53 1.47 -4.45
CA GLU A 107 28.28 2.67 -4.85
C GLU A 107 28.55 3.57 -3.64
N THR A 108 28.82 2.97 -2.48
CA THR A 108 29.02 3.67 -1.20
C THR A 108 29.98 4.85 -1.30
N GLU A 109 31.16 4.67 -1.88
CA GLU A 109 32.19 5.72 -1.96
C GLU A 109 31.73 6.92 -2.79
N ALA A 110 31.04 6.61 -3.87
CA ALA A 110 30.43 7.55 -4.78
C ALA A 110 29.29 8.33 -4.10
N ALA A 111 28.41 7.64 -3.38
CA ALA A 111 27.33 8.24 -2.60
C ALA A 111 27.85 9.13 -1.46
N LYS A 112 28.99 8.79 -0.84
CA LYS A 112 29.65 9.62 0.18
C LYS A 112 30.07 10.98 -0.37
N LEU A 113 30.60 11.03 -1.59
CA LEU A 113 31.02 12.28 -2.22
C LEU A 113 29.82 13.21 -2.46
N ILE A 114 28.72 12.67 -3.00
CA ILE A 114 27.46 13.42 -3.20
C ILE A 114 26.93 13.92 -1.85
N THR A 115 26.96 13.06 -0.83
CA THR A 115 26.49 13.44 0.50
C THR A 115 27.33 14.58 1.09
N GLN A 116 28.65 14.53 0.93
CA GLN A 116 29.53 15.60 1.40
C GLN A 116 29.28 16.92 0.66
N GLU A 117 28.94 16.87 -0.63
CA GLU A 117 28.73 18.07 -1.44
C GLU A 117 27.33 18.68 -1.24
N PHE A 118 26.28 17.86 -1.28
CA PHE A 118 24.89 18.31 -1.29
C PHE A 118 24.21 18.27 0.08
N PHE A 119 24.77 17.52 1.02
CA PHE A 119 24.15 17.26 2.32
C PHE A 119 25.14 17.45 3.48
N ALA A 120 26.16 18.32 3.29
CA ALA A 120 27.21 18.60 4.27
C ALA A 120 26.68 18.90 5.68
N ASP A 121 25.56 19.62 5.76
CA ASP A 121 24.92 20.06 7.01
C ASP A 121 24.02 18.99 7.66
N SER A 122 23.77 17.88 6.96
CA SER A 122 22.76 16.88 7.32
C SER A 122 23.36 15.61 7.95
N LYS A 123 24.54 15.69 8.57
CA LYS A 123 25.16 14.54 9.26
C LYS A 123 24.25 13.98 10.37
N PRO A 124 24.23 12.64 10.58
CA PRO A 124 25.06 11.61 9.95
C PRO A 124 24.45 10.99 8.67
N PHE A 125 25.34 10.61 7.75
CA PHE A 125 25.05 9.78 6.57
C PHE A 125 25.48 8.35 6.82
N VAL A 126 24.61 7.41 6.50
CA VAL A 126 24.87 5.98 6.66
C VAL A 126 24.62 5.27 5.34
N THR A 127 25.42 4.25 5.09
CA THR A 127 25.22 3.37 3.97
C THR A 127 24.66 2.06 4.47
N GLU A 128 23.51 1.71 3.94
CA GLU A 128 22.82 0.46 4.25
C GLU A 128 22.19 -0.02 2.96
N LEU A 129 22.80 -1.03 2.34
CA LEU A 129 22.34 -1.55 1.06
C LEU A 129 20.97 -2.21 1.25
N LEU A 130 20.07 -1.91 0.31
CA LEU A 130 18.78 -2.56 0.17
C LEU A 130 18.97 -4.07 0.13
N GLN A 131 18.24 -4.77 1.00
CA GLN A 131 18.30 -6.22 1.03
C GLN A 131 17.13 -6.78 0.23
N PRO A 132 17.36 -7.70 -0.73
CA PRO A 132 16.26 -8.35 -1.41
C PRO A 132 15.45 -9.12 -0.38
N LEU A 133 14.14 -8.90 -0.36
CA LEU A 133 13.25 -9.66 0.50
C LEU A 133 13.37 -11.15 0.11
N ALA A 134 13.60 -12.04 1.07
CA ALA A 134 13.81 -13.47 0.78
C ALA A 134 12.48 -14.12 0.38
N ILE A 135 12.19 -14.10 -0.92
CA ILE A 135 10.88 -14.47 -1.47
C ILE A 135 10.62 -16.00 -1.46
N ASN A 136 11.65 -16.84 -1.38
CA ASN A 136 11.54 -18.29 -1.58
C ASN A 136 11.62 -19.05 -0.26
N ARG A 137 10.57 -18.96 0.57
CA ARG A 137 10.41 -19.78 1.77
C ARG A 137 9.05 -20.45 1.75
N THR A 138 9.03 -21.75 2.01
CA THR A 138 7.77 -22.47 2.18
C THR A 138 7.16 -22.12 3.53
N LEU A 139 5.84 -22.22 3.66
CA LEU A 139 5.17 -22.05 4.96
C LEU A 139 5.72 -23.03 6.02
N ALA A 140 6.21 -24.21 5.60
CA ALA A 140 6.87 -25.18 6.47
C ALA A 140 8.22 -24.67 7.00
N ASP A 141 8.97 -23.91 6.20
CA ASP A 141 10.24 -23.30 6.62
C ASP A 141 10.06 -22.24 7.71
N LEU A 142 8.85 -21.69 7.86
CA LEU A 142 8.54 -20.67 8.86
C LEU A 142 8.20 -21.28 10.23
N GLN A 143 7.92 -22.59 10.29
CA GLN A 143 7.54 -23.24 11.54
C GLN A 143 8.71 -23.41 12.52
N PRO A 144 8.43 -23.39 13.84
CA PRO A 144 7.18 -22.97 14.50
C PRO A 144 6.95 -21.45 14.48
N ILE A 145 5.68 -21.04 14.40
CA ILE A 145 5.26 -19.63 14.16
C ILE A 145 4.59 -19.04 15.41
N GLY A 146 5.00 -17.82 15.78
CA GLY A 146 4.26 -16.95 16.70
C GLY A 146 3.38 -15.97 15.94
N LEU A 147 2.20 -15.65 16.45
CA LEU A 147 1.29 -14.65 15.91
C LEU A 147 1.28 -13.41 16.79
N VAL A 148 1.41 -12.25 16.18
CA VAL A 148 1.23 -10.98 16.87
C VAL A 148 0.21 -10.17 16.08
N ILE A 149 -0.90 -9.82 16.70
CA ILE A 149 -1.94 -9.01 16.10
C ILE A 149 -1.94 -7.65 16.77
N GLN A 150 -1.84 -6.62 15.94
CA GLN A 150 -1.90 -5.22 16.34
C GLN A 150 -3.00 -4.50 15.56
N GLN A 151 -3.49 -3.42 16.14
CA GLN A 151 -4.49 -2.56 15.52
C GLN A 151 -4.12 -1.12 15.79
N GLN A 152 -4.17 -0.28 14.75
CA GLN A 152 -4.13 1.16 14.87
C GLN A 152 -5.57 1.70 14.89
N GLY A 153 -5.92 2.33 16.01
CA GLY A 153 -7.29 2.35 16.53
C GLY A 153 -8.17 3.52 16.12
N GLU A 154 -8.34 3.80 14.83
CA GLU A 154 -9.33 4.79 14.39
C GLU A 154 -10.13 4.35 13.15
N LEU A 155 -11.45 4.55 13.21
CA LEU A 155 -12.31 4.46 12.03
C LEU A 155 -12.18 5.78 11.25
N PHE A 156 -11.59 5.72 10.06
CA PHE A 156 -11.52 6.86 9.17
C PHE A 156 -12.87 7.08 8.48
N THR A 157 -13.30 8.34 8.48
CA THR A 157 -14.53 8.77 7.84
C THR A 157 -14.31 9.07 6.36
N PRO A 158 -15.36 8.96 5.53
CA PRO A 158 -15.32 9.50 4.19
C PRO A 158 -14.98 11.00 4.22
N PRO A 159 -14.17 11.52 3.27
CA PRO A 159 -13.88 12.95 3.19
C PRO A 159 -15.08 13.72 2.62
N TRP A 160 -16.12 13.89 3.44
CA TRP A 160 -17.45 14.38 3.05
C TRP A 160 -17.44 15.70 2.27
N VAL A 161 -16.66 16.68 2.72
CA VAL A 161 -16.51 17.98 2.05
C VAL A 161 -15.89 17.82 0.66
N ARG A 162 -14.76 17.13 0.56
CA ARG A 162 -14.09 16.87 -0.73
C ARG A 162 -15.00 16.12 -1.70
N ARG A 163 -15.82 15.19 -1.19
CA ARG A 163 -16.82 14.48 -1.99
C ARG A 163 -17.96 15.35 -2.46
N GLY A 164 -18.51 16.18 -1.58
CA GLY A 164 -19.52 17.15 -1.95
C GLY A 164 -18.99 18.05 -3.07
N MET A 165 -17.77 18.58 -2.94
CA MET A 165 -17.12 19.33 -4.02
C MET A 165 -17.00 18.50 -5.31
N SER A 166 -16.54 17.24 -5.22
CA SER A 166 -16.39 16.37 -6.40
C SER A 166 -17.70 16.16 -7.15
N ARG A 167 -18.81 15.89 -6.43
CA ARG A 167 -20.11 15.61 -7.06
C ARG A 167 -20.68 16.82 -7.80
N PHE A 168 -20.49 18.01 -7.24
CA PHE A 168 -21.04 19.23 -7.82
C PHE A 168 -20.12 19.86 -8.87
N THR A 169 -18.82 19.55 -8.86
CA THR A 169 -17.85 20.04 -9.86
C THR A 169 -17.57 19.02 -10.97
N GLY A 170 -17.73 17.71 -10.70
CA GLY A 170 -17.27 16.62 -11.56
C GLY A 170 -15.76 16.37 -11.50
N ILE A 171 -15.02 17.02 -10.60
CA ILE A 171 -13.56 16.92 -10.50
C ILE A 171 -13.16 16.10 -9.27
N GLY A 172 -12.31 15.09 -9.49
CA GLY A 172 -11.56 14.41 -8.41
C GLY A 172 -12.43 13.55 -7.49
N ASP A 173 -13.33 12.73 -8.05
CA ASP A 173 -14.20 11.82 -7.28
C ASP A 173 -13.38 10.78 -6.50
N PRO A 174 -13.25 10.90 -5.16
CA PRO A 174 -12.35 10.07 -4.35
C PRO A 174 -12.88 8.64 -4.10
N GLY A 175 -13.72 8.13 -5.01
CA GLY A 175 -14.27 6.77 -4.97
C GLY A 175 -14.33 6.06 -6.32
N LYS A 176 -14.07 6.77 -7.43
CA LYS A 176 -14.08 6.22 -8.79
C LYS A 176 -12.69 6.39 -9.40
N ALA A 177 -12.23 5.38 -10.14
CA ALA A 177 -11.05 5.56 -10.97
C ALA A 177 -11.26 6.81 -11.83
N TYR A 178 -10.30 7.73 -11.81
CA TYR A 178 -10.26 8.83 -12.77
C TYR A 178 -10.04 8.19 -14.15
N ASN A 179 -11.15 7.82 -14.79
CA ASN A 179 -11.21 7.76 -16.23
C ASN A 179 -11.37 9.22 -16.64
N PRO A 180 -10.32 9.89 -17.14
CA PRO A 180 -10.57 11.15 -17.84
C PRO A 180 -11.69 10.84 -18.82
N PRO A 181 -12.78 11.63 -18.87
CA PRO A 181 -13.83 11.39 -19.85
C PRO A 181 -13.10 11.26 -21.17
N SER A 182 -13.07 10.05 -21.75
CA SER A 182 -12.37 9.84 -23.01
C SER A 182 -13.05 10.82 -23.93
N PRO A 183 -12.36 11.87 -24.40
CA PRO A 183 -12.97 12.73 -25.36
C PRO A 183 -13.08 11.83 -26.58
N ASN A 184 -14.24 11.23 -26.81
CA ASN A 184 -14.67 10.80 -28.14
C ASN A 184 -14.87 12.07 -28.98
N PHE A 185 -13.81 12.86 -29.08
CA PHE A 185 -13.55 13.95 -30.01
C PHE A 185 -12.73 13.41 -31.19
N SER A 186 -12.94 12.14 -31.52
CA SER A 186 -12.55 11.60 -32.82
C SER A 186 -13.52 12.15 -33.87
N GLY A 187 -13.21 13.35 -34.36
CA GLY A 187 -13.68 13.82 -35.66
C GLY A 187 -14.52 15.10 -35.64
N GLY A 188 -13.86 16.22 -35.96
CA GLY A 188 -14.50 17.33 -36.66
C GLY A 188 -14.95 18.53 -35.80
N GLY A 189 -14.17 19.61 -35.86
CA GLY A 189 -14.68 20.99 -35.80
C GLY A 189 -15.46 21.43 -34.55
N CYS A 190 -14.79 21.59 -33.41
CA CYS A 190 -15.38 22.26 -32.25
C CYS A 190 -14.44 23.29 -31.63
N GLY A 191 -13.95 24.25 -32.42
CA GLY A 191 -13.01 25.27 -31.91
C GLY A 191 -13.66 26.35 -31.03
N GLN A 192 -14.90 26.78 -31.36
CA GLN A 192 -15.57 27.87 -30.63
C GLN A 192 -16.70 27.41 -29.71
N ALA A 193 -17.50 26.42 -30.12
CA ALA A 193 -18.58 25.90 -29.28
C ALA A 193 -18.06 25.17 -28.03
N CYS A 194 -16.96 24.42 -28.16
CA CYS A 194 -16.36 23.71 -27.03
C CYS A 194 -15.56 24.65 -26.11
N ALA A 195 -14.98 25.74 -26.64
CA ALA A 195 -14.39 26.80 -25.81
C ALA A 195 -15.47 27.51 -24.97
N GLY A 196 -16.66 27.75 -25.54
CA GLY A 196 -17.79 28.31 -24.81
C GLY A 196 -18.28 27.41 -23.67
N ILE A 197 -18.47 26.11 -23.95
CA ILE A 197 -18.88 25.13 -22.93
C ILE A 197 -17.82 24.97 -21.84
N LEU A 198 -16.54 24.92 -22.21
CA LEU A 198 -15.43 24.86 -21.25
C LEU A 198 -15.37 26.12 -20.38
N MET A 199 -15.51 27.31 -20.96
CA MET A 199 -15.52 28.57 -20.21
C MET A 199 -16.73 28.66 -19.26
N LEU A 200 -17.91 28.23 -19.70
CA LEU A 200 -19.10 28.16 -18.83
C LEU A 200 -18.88 27.16 -17.68
N TYR A 201 -18.27 26.01 -17.96
CA TYR A 201 -17.91 25.04 -16.93
C TYR A 201 -16.90 25.63 -15.93
N LEU A 202 -15.83 26.29 -16.41
CA LEU A 202 -14.85 26.97 -15.55
C LEU A 202 -15.48 28.09 -14.71
N MET A 203 -16.44 28.84 -15.26
CA MET A 203 -17.19 29.86 -14.51
C MET A 203 -18.15 29.24 -13.48
N TYR A 204 -18.67 28.04 -13.75
CA TYR A 204 -19.52 27.29 -12.82
C TYR A 204 -18.73 26.65 -11.68
N LEU A 205 -17.47 26.25 -11.90
CA LEU A 205 -16.65 25.52 -10.91
C LEU A 205 -16.62 26.16 -9.51
N PRO A 206 -16.41 27.48 -9.33
CA PRO A 206 -16.44 28.09 -7.99
C PRO A 206 -17.80 27.94 -7.29
N VAL A 207 -18.89 28.12 -8.02
CA VAL A 207 -20.25 27.99 -7.48
C VAL A 207 -20.55 26.53 -7.14
N GLY A 208 -20.22 25.60 -8.04
CA GLY A 208 -20.35 24.16 -7.81
C GLY A 208 -19.50 23.69 -6.61
N ALA A 209 -18.27 24.20 -6.47
CA ALA A 209 -17.40 23.90 -5.34
C ALA A 209 -17.99 24.38 -4.00
N LEU A 210 -18.55 25.60 -3.95
CA LEU A 210 -19.20 26.13 -2.74
C LEU A 210 -20.45 25.36 -2.36
N ILE A 211 -21.33 25.08 -3.32
CA ILE A 211 -22.54 24.27 -3.07
C ILE A 211 -22.14 22.87 -2.63
N GLY A 212 -21.14 22.28 -3.29
CA GLY A 212 -20.60 20.97 -2.95
C GLY A 212 -20.00 20.92 -1.55
N ALA A 213 -19.21 21.91 -1.16
CA ALA A 213 -18.64 22.00 0.20
C ALA A 213 -19.74 22.06 1.25
N GLY A 214 -20.74 22.95 1.07
CA GLY A 214 -21.87 23.06 2.00
C GLY A 214 -22.71 21.77 2.08
N TYR A 215 -22.93 21.08 0.96
CA TYR A 215 -23.59 19.77 0.95
C TYR A 215 -22.76 18.70 1.71
N GLY A 216 -21.43 18.74 1.55
CA GLY A 216 -20.51 17.86 2.25
C GLY A 216 -20.53 18.07 3.76
N GLU A 217 -20.45 19.32 4.23
CA GLU A 217 -20.54 19.68 5.66
C GLU A 217 -21.88 19.25 6.27
N TYR A 218 -23.00 19.48 5.56
CA TYR A 218 -24.31 19.02 6.00
C TYR A 218 -24.35 17.49 6.13
N THR A 219 -23.78 16.77 5.17
CA THR A 219 -23.72 15.30 5.17
C THR A 219 -22.85 14.78 6.31
N GLU A 220 -21.70 15.40 6.55
CA GLU A 220 -20.83 15.11 7.68
C GLU A 220 -21.57 15.28 9.01
N ALA A 221 -22.18 16.44 9.24
CA ALA A 221 -22.95 16.72 10.45
C ALA A 221 -24.11 15.73 10.66
N LYS A 222 -24.81 15.36 9.57
CA LYS A 222 -25.91 14.39 9.60
C LYS A 222 -25.45 13.01 10.07
N TRP A 223 -24.30 12.53 9.62
CA TRP A 223 -23.83 11.16 9.91
C TRP A 223 -22.86 11.08 11.08
N GLN A 224 -22.35 12.20 11.59
CA GLN A 224 -21.40 12.22 12.68
C GLN A 224 -21.83 11.41 13.91
N PRO A 225 -23.10 11.46 14.38
CA PRO A 225 -23.53 10.64 15.52
C PRO A 225 -23.40 9.14 15.27
N CYS A 226 -23.70 8.71 14.04
CA CYS A 226 -23.55 7.31 13.63
C CYS A 226 -22.08 6.91 13.57
N ILE A 227 -21.23 7.72 12.92
CA ILE A 227 -19.79 7.50 12.89
C ILE A 227 -19.20 7.38 14.29
N SER A 228 -19.55 8.28 15.21
CA SER A 228 -19.07 8.22 16.59
C SER A 228 -19.51 6.93 17.29
N SER A 229 -20.73 6.45 17.02
CA SER A 229 -21.21 5.16 17.54
C SER A 229 -20.43 3.96 16.95
N LEU A 230 -20.05 4.02 15.67
CA LEU A 230 -19.23 2.99 15.03
C LEU A 230 -17.77 3.03 15.54
N GLN A 231 -17.21 4.22 15.75
CA GLN A 231 -15.90 4.40 16.39
C GLN A 231 -15.88 3.80 17.79
N GLN A 232 -16.93 4.04 18.58
CA GLN A 232 -17.06 3.43 19.90
C GLN A 232 -17.15 1.91 19.82
N GLU A 233 -17.90 1.36 18.86
CA GLU A 233 -17.96 -0.09 18.62
C GLU A 233 -16.58 -0.67 18.32
N LEU A 234 -15.84 0.02 17.43
CA LEU A 234 -14.52 -0.39 16.98
C LEU A 234 -13.50 -0.41 18.14
N ALA A 235 -13.58 0.58 19.03
CA ALA A 235 -12.69 0.69 20.19
C ALA A 235 -12.87 -0.45 21.20
N HIS A 236 -14.04 -1.10 21.23
CA HIS A 236 -14.32 -2.24 22.10
C HIS A 236 -14.21 -3.59 21.38
N TYR A 237 -13.87 -3.59 20.09
CA TYR A 237 -13.77 -4.80 19.30
C TYR A 237 -12.45 -5.51 19.57
N ASP A 238 -12.51 -6.80 19.94
CA ASP A 238 -11.33 -7.61 20.25
C ASP A 238 -10.65 -8.15 18.96
N PHE A 239 -9.99 -7.24 18.25
CA PHE A 239 -9.23 -7.58 17.03
C PHE A 239 -8.17 -8.65 17.25
N PRO A 240 -7.32 -8.58 18.31
CA PRO A 240 -6.26 -9.56 18.51
C PRO A 240 -6.77 -10.99 18.61
N THR A 241 -7.86 -11.22 19.34
CA THR A 241 -8.46 -12.55 19.43
C THR A 241 -9.16 -12.94 18.14
N LYS A 242 -10.02 -12.08 17.58
CA LYS A 242 -10.84 -12.46 16.41
C LYS A 242 -10.02 -12.68 15.14
N LEU A 243 -9.06 -11.80 14.85
CA LEU A 243 -8.17 -11.98 13.70
C LEU A 243 -7.17 -13.11 13.97
N GLY A 244 -6.68 -13.25 15.19
CA GLY A 244 -5.84 -14.39 15.58
C GLY A 244 -6.53 -15.73 15.35
N ASP A 245 -7.79 -15.86 15.78
CA ASP A 245 -8.63 -17.05 15.56
C ASP A 245 -8.84 -17.31 14.07
N ALA A 246 -9.17 -16.27 13.27
CA ALA A 246 -9.35 -16.39 11.83
C ALA A 246 -8.07 -16.89 11.14
N ILE A 247 -6.91 -16.35 11.52
CA ILE A 247 -5.61 -16.78 11.01
C ILE A 247 -5.35 -18.25 11.38
N ILE A 248 -5.47 -18.62 12.65
CA ILE A 248 -5.23 -19.99 13.13
C ILE A 248 -6.16 -20.99 12.43
N GLN A 249 -7.43 -20.64 12.23
CA GLN A 249 -8.40 -21.49 11.52
C GLN A 249 -8.07 -21.68 10.04
N THR A 250 -7.37 -20.72 9.44
CA THR A 250 -6.96 -20.78 8.03
C THR A 250 -5.70 -21.63 7.83
N PHE A 251 -4.87 -21.82 8.86
CA PHE A 251 -3.70 -22.70 8.78
C PHE A 251 -4.13 -24.15 8.50
N PRO A 252 -3.38 -24.90 7.67
CA PRO A 252 -3.73 -26.28 7.40
C PRO A 252 -3.53 -27.11 8.68
N LYS A 253 -4.48 -28.01 8.98
CA LYS A 253 -4.47 -28.84 10.21
C LYS A 253 -3.23 -29.72 10.38
N THR A 254 -2.44 -29.89 9.32
CA THR A 254 -1.15 -30.59 9.35
C THR A 254 -0.02 -29.77 9.99
N PHE A 255 -0.24 -28.47 10.26
CA PHE A 255 0.71 -27.64 10.99
C PHE A 255 0.74 -28.02 12.47
N SER A 256 1.84 -28.63 12.90
CA SER A 256 2.13 -28.91 14.30
C SER A 256 3.52 -28.37 14.68
N PRO A 257 3.62 -27.52 15.72
CA PRO A 257 2.51 -26.97 16.51
C PRO A 257 1.68 -25.95 15.71
N ALA A 258 0.43 -25.74 16.15
CA ALA A 258 -0.37 -24.63 15.67
C ALA A 258 0.31 -23.29 16.04
N PRO A 259 0.06 -22.20 15.28
CA PRO A 259 0.64 -20.91 15.61
C PRO A 259 0.27 -20.46 17.02
N LEU A 260 1.25 -19.95 17.77
CA LEU A 260 1.05 -19.46 19.13
C LEU A 260 0.70 -17.98 19.13
N ASN A 261 -0.45 -17.58 19.71
CA ASN A 261 -0.82 -16.18 19.79
C ASN A 261 -0.05 -15.46 20.92
N LEU A 262 0.80 -14.51 20.55
CA LEU A 262 1.65 -13.69 21.40
C LEU A 262 1.16 -12.23 21.50
N SER A 263 -0.04 -11.91 21.01
CA SER A 263 -0.53 -10.53 20.90
C SER A 263 -0.64 -9.80 22.24
N HIS A 264 -0.82 -10.55 23.34
CA HIS A 264 -0.90 -9.99 24.69
C HIS A 264 0.46 -9.89 25.41
N SER A 265 1.54 -10.33 24.77
CA SER A 265 2.90 -10.28 25.33
C SER A 265 3.48 -8.87 25.27
N LEU A 266 4.08 -8.42 26.38
CA LEU A 266 4.84 -7.17 26.42
C LEU A 266 6.19 -7.29 25.69
N ASN A 267 6.80 -8.48 25.67
CA ASN A 267 8.06 -8.73 24.98
C ASN A 267 7.95 -9.95 24.05
N GLN A 268 7.25 -9.72 22.93
CA GLN A 268 6.90 -10.74 21.95
C GLN A 268 8.11 -11.53 21.43
N MET A 269 9.27 -10.89 21.26
CA MET A 269 10.50 -11.54 20.77
C MET A 269 11.12 -12.47 21.83
N GLU A 270 11.12 -12.04 23.08
CA GLU A 270 11.61 -12.85 24.20
C GLU A 270 10.69 -14.05 24.46
N GLU A 271 9.38 -13.82 24.49
CA GLU A 271 8.39 -14.90 24.66
C GLU A 271 8.46 -15.90 23.50
N ALA A 272 8.56 -15.41 22.25
CA ALA A 272 8.75 -16.28 21.10
C ALA A 272 10.03 -17.13 21.22
N SER A 273 11.12 -16.55 21.72
CA SER A 273 12.38 -17.27 21.95
C SER A 273 12.24 -18.34 23.04
N LEU A 274 11.53 -18.03 24.13
CA LEU A 274 11.25 -18.97 25.23
C LEU A 274 10.41 -20.17 24.76
N HIS A 275 9.47 -19.95 23.85
CA HIS A 275 8.67 -21.01 23.25
C HIS A 275 9.36 -21.74 22.08
N GLY A 276 10.64 -21.42 21.80
CA GLY A 276 11.40 -22.05 20.72
C GLY A 276 10.83 -21.77 19.33
N LEU A 277 10.13 -20.65 19.15
CA LEU A 277 9.58 -20.25 17.87
C LEU A 277 10.71 -19.89 16.91
N LYS A 278 10.52 -20.17 15.62
CA LYS A 278 11.48 -19.81 14.57
C LYS A 278 11.15 -18.45 13.99
N THR A 279 9.87 -18.19 13.77
CA THR A 279 9.41 -16.94 13.17
C THR A 279 8.24 -16.32 13.94
N ILE A 280 8.08 -15.01 13.78
CA ILE A 280 6.88 -14.27 14.21
C ILE A 280 6.18 -13.72 12.97
N LEU A 281 4.93 -14.11 12.78
CA LEU A 281 4.00 -13.47 11.85
C LEU A 281 3.25 -12.37 12.60
N LYS A 282 3.58 -11.12 12.27
CA LYS A 282 2.87 -9.96 12.77
C LYS A 282 1.81 -9.55 11.74
N ALA A 283 0.59 -9.30 12.18
CA ALA A 283 -0.46 -8.69 11.36
C ALA A 283 -0.95 -7.42 12.07
N ASP A 284 -0.79 -6.28 11.42
CA ASP A 284 -1.23 -4.98 11.90
C ASP A 284 -2.38 -4.46 11.04
N ILE A 285 -3.51 -4.18 11.67
CA ILE A 285 -4.62 -3.49 11.03
C ILE A 285 -4.29 -2.00 11.05
N GLN A 286 -3.70 -1.54 9.96
CA GLN A 286 -3.24 -0.16 9.80
C GLN A 286 -4.40 0.81 9.61
N ARG A 287 -5.47 0.35 8.95
CA ARG A 287 -6.57 1.23 8.59
C ARG A 287 -7.88 0.49 8.49
N ILE A 288 -8.89 1.10 9.11
CA ILE A 288 -10.28 0.74 8.97
C ILE A 288 -11.00 2.01 8.55
N GLN A 289 -11.55 2.03 7.34
CA GLN A 289 -12.20 3.23 6.82
C GLN A 289 -13.53 2.92 6.18
N LEU A 290 -14.49 3.83 6.32
CA LEU A 290 -15.72 3.77 5.55
C LEU A 290 -15.49 4.53 4.24
N ARG A 291 -15.62 3.85 3.10
CA ARG A 291 -15.43 4.44 1.77
C ARG A 291 -16.74 4.36 1.00
N GLU A 292 -16.96 5.27 0.06
CA GLU A 292 -18.16 5.19 -0.80
C GLU A 292 -17.79 4.33 -1.99
N CYS A 293 -18.75 3.49 -2.37
CA CYS A 293 -18.63 2.58 -3.48
C CYS A 293 -18.78 3.31 -4.83
N ALA A 294 -18.67 2.56 -5.93
CA ALA A 294 -18.91 3.09 -7.27
C ALA A 294 -20.32 3.70 -7.43
N LYS A 295 -21.30 3.18 -6.68
CA LYS A 295 -22.67 3.70 -6.64
C LYS A 295 -22.81 4.81 -5.59
N ASP A 296 -23.17 6.00 -6.07
CA ASP A 296 -23.35 7.18 -5.21
C ASP A 296 -24.36 6.92 -4.08
N GLY A 297 -24.00 7.36 -2.88
CA GLY A 297 -24.77 7.23 -1.64
C GLY A 297 -24.64 5.87 -0.95
N THR A 298 -23.80 4.98 -1.46
CA THR A 298 -23.53 3.66 -0.84
C THR A 298 -22.09 3.54 -0.39
N PHE A 299 -21.86 2.83 0.71
CA PHE A 299 -20.59 2.75 1.42
C PHE A 299 -20.21 1.30 1.66
N CYS A 300 -18.91 1.05 1.72
CA CYS A 300 -18.30 -0.20 2.13
C CYS A 300 -17.21 0.06 3.16
N MET A 301 -16.98 -0.90 4.05
CA MET A 301 -15.81 -0.90 4.90
C MET A 301 -14.59 -1.31 4.07
N GLU A 302 -13.55 -0.49 4.14
CA GLU A 302 -12.22 -0.81 3.64
C GLU A 302 -11.30 -1.14 4.81
N PHE A 303 -10.62 -2.28 4.70
CA PHE A 303 -9.61 -2.72 5.65
C PHE A 303 -8.27 -2.79 4.96
N ALA A 304 -7.26 -2.14 5.52
CA ALA A 304 -5.87 -2.36 5.15
C ALA A 304 -5.17 -3.07 6.30
N MET A 305 -4.61 -4.24 6.00
CA MET A 305 -3.83 -5.04 6.92
C MET A 305 -2.44 -5.20 6.35
N HIS A 306 -1.46 -4.82 7.13
CA HIS A 306 -0.07 -5.13 6.85
C HIS A 306 0.34 -6.36 7.63
N PHE A 307 1.11 -7.24 7.02
CA PHE A 307 1.70 -8.34 7.76
C PHE A 307 3.16 -8.52 7.40
N THR A 308 3.94 -8.91 8.41
CA THR A 308 5.37 -9.19 8.31
C THR A 308 5.67 -10.55 8.90
N VAL A 309 6.62 -11.27 8.30
CA VAL A 309 7.22 -12.47 8.87
C VAL A 309 8.64 -12.13 9.27
N ASN A 310 8.96 -12.28 10.55
CA ASN A 310 10.27 -11.97 11.10
C ASN A 310 10.95 -13.25 11.57
N ASP A 311 12.24 -13.38 11.28
CA ASP A 311 13.07 -14.45 11.82
C ASP A 311 13.52 -14.08 13.24
N ILE A 312 13.27 -14.96 14.21
CA ILE A 312 13.55 -14.65 15.62
C ILE A 312 15.06 -14.63 15.89
N LYS A 313 15.82 -15.51 15.24
CA LYS A 313 17.26 -15.66 15.48
C LYS A 313 18.05 -14.45 14.98
N SER A 314 17.76 -13.99 13.77
CA SER A 314 18.42 -12.85 13.14
C SER A 314 17.75 -11.51 13.42
N GLY A 315 16.48 -11.52 13.85
CA GLY A 315 15.66 -10.33 14.01
C GLY A 315 15.23 -9.69 12.69
N GLN A 316 15.56 -10.31 11.54
CA GLN A 316 15.31 -9.73 10.22
C GLN A 316 13.88 -9.99 9.73
N VAL A 317 13.35 -9.03 8.97
CA VAL A 317 12.09 -9.18 8.23
C VAL A 317 12.35 -10.08 7.02
N LEU A 318 11.74 -11.26 7.01
CA LEU A 318 11.82 -12.22 5.90
C LEU A 318 10.82 -11.89 4.79
N PHE A 319 9.65 -11.39 5.18
CA PHE A 319 8.55 -11.09 4.27
C PHE A 319 7.71 -9.94 4.84
N GLY A 320 7.20 -9.06 3.99
CA GLY A 320 6.29 -7.99 4.37
C GLY A 320 5.33 -7.69 3.23
N LYS A 321 4.05 -7.44 3.52
CA LYS A 321 3.07 -7.05 2.50
C LYS A 321 1.87 -6.35 3.10
N THR A 322 1.36 -5.36 2.40
CA THR A 322 0.07 -4.70 2.72
C THR A 322 -1.02 -5.25 1.81
N MET A 323 -2.11 -5.72 2.44
CA MET A 323 -3.31 -6.20 1.78
C MET A 323 -4.48 -5.28 2.06
N ILE A 324 -5.34 -5.11 1.06
CA ILE A 324 -6.52 -4.27 1.15
C ILE A 324 -7.77 -5.06 0.76
N TYR A 325 -8.77 -5.04 1.65
CA TYR A 325 -10.13 -5.47 1.38
C TYR A 325 -10.98 -4.24 1.10
N SER A 326 -11.30 -3.97 -0.17
CA SER A 326 -12.04 -2.79 -0.62
C SER A 326 -12.71 -3.04 -1.97
N GLU A 327 -13.85 -2.39 -2.22
CA GLU A 327 -14.56 -2.42 -3.50
C GLU A 327 -14.20 -1.19 -4.36
N SER A 328 -13.80 -0.08 -3.73
CA SER A 328 -13.64 1.20 -4.42
C SER A 328 -12.37 1.28 -5.25
N GLU A 329 -12.47 1.32 -6.58
CA GLU A 329 -11.34 1.45 -7.52
C GLU A 329 -10.40 2.65 -7.25
N ALA A 330 -10.90 3.71 -6.59
CA ALA A 330 -10.05 4.84 -6.18
C ALA A 330 -8.88 4.42 -5.29
N SER A 331 -8.98 3.32 -4.54
CA SER A 331 -7.88 2.87 -3.67
C SER A 331 -6.66 2.43 -4.49
N ILE A 332 -6.85 1.98 -5.74
CA ILE A 332 -5.73 1.61 -6.64
C ILE A 332 -4.94 2.84 -7.08
N GLN A 333 -5.63 3.93 -7.41
CA GLN A 333 -4.97 5.15 -7.86
C GLN A 333 -4.25 5.86 -6.70
N ASP A 334 -4.88 5.90 -5.52
CA ASP A 334 -4.30 6.53 -4.35
C ASP A 334 -3.10 5.74 -3.81
N ARG A 335 -3.16 4.39 -3.87
CA ARG A 335 -2.22 3.48 -3.19
C ARG A 335 -1.94 2.22 -4.01
N PRO A 336 -1.19 2.34 -5.12
CA PRO A 336 -0.94 1.22 -6.04
C PRO A 336 -0.10 0.09 -5.43
N TYR A 337 0.52 0.31 -4.27
CA TYR A 337 1.34 -0.67 -3.54
C TYR A 337 0.53 -1.59 -2.62
N GLU A 338 -0.76 -1.32 -2.41
CA GLU A 338 -1.63 -2.18 -1.60
C GLU A 338 -2.22 -3.31 -2.47
N VAL A 339 -2.04 -4.57 -2.06
CA VAL A 339 -2.54 -5.71 -2.84
C VAL A 339 -3.98 -6.02 -2.48
N ARG A 340 -4.87 -5.94 -3.48
CA ARG A 340 -6.28 -6.27 -3.30
C ARG A 340 -6.51 -7.75 -3.06
N THR A 341 -7.41 -8.02 -2.12
CA THR A 341 -8.05 -9.32 -2.00
C THR A 341 -8.92 -9.59 -3.23
N GLN A 342 -9.10 -10.85 -3.62
CA GLN A 342 -9.92 -11.17 -4.80
C GLN A 342 -11.40 -10.84 -4.59
N LYS A 343 -11.88 -10.93 -3.35
CA LYS A 343 -13.26 -10.62 -2.98
C LYS A 343 -13.38 -9.16 -2.54
N SER A 344 -14.43 -8.49 -3.02
CA SER A 344 -14.76 -7.10 -2.67
C SER A 344 -15.94 -7.04 -1.67
N PRO A 345 -15.95 -6.07 -0.74
CA PRO A 345 -17.05 -5.86 0.18
C PRO A 345 -18.36 -5.49 -0.53
N SER A 346 -19.47 -5.88 0.08
CA SER A 346 -20.80 -5.42 -0.33
C SER A 346 -21.01 -3.94 0.03
N CYS A 347 -21.80 -3.23 -0.78
CA CYS A 347 -22.08 -1.81 -0.59
C CYS A 347 -23.48 -1.58 -0.01
N TYR A 348 -23.55 -0.71 1.00
CA TYR A 348 -24.78 -0.40 1.73
C TYR A 348 -25.02 1.09 1.87
N VAL A 349 -26.27 1.52 1.94
CA VAL A 349 -26.59 2.89 2.34
C VAL A 349 -26.14 3.14 3.79
N MET A 350 -25.74 4.37 4.12
CA MET A 350 -25.24 4.71 5.46
C MET A 350 -26.19 4.28 6.59
N ASN A 351 -27.50 4.43 6.38
CA ASN A 351 -28.52 3.99 7.33
C ASN A 351 -28.39 2.52 7.77
N ALA A 352 -27.89 1.64 6.89
CA ALA A 352 -27.73 0.23 7.22
C ALA A 352 -26.60 0.00 8.24
N TYR A 353 -25.55 0.84 8.23
CA TYR A 353 -24.51 0.84 9.25
C TYR A 353 -25.00 1.41 10.58
N CYS A 354 -25.90 2.39 10.52
CA CYS A 354 -26.41 3.10 11.69
C CYS A 354 -27.57 2.39 12.43
N GLY A 355 -27.92 1.17 12.05
CA GLY A 355 -28.95 0.40 12.74
C GLY A 355 -28.54 0.08 14.18
N ASN A 356 -29.53 -0.05 15.08
CA ASN A 356 -29.31 -0.26 16.52
C ASN A 356 -28.37 -1.45 16.83
N ASP A 357 -28.47 -2.52 16.03
CA ASP A 357 -27.72 -3.75 16.26
C ASP A 357 -26.38 -3.79 15.50
N LYS A 358 -26.07 -2.77 14.68
CA LYS A 358 -24.82 -2.63 13.89
C LYS A 358 -24.42 -3.89 13.12
N ILE A 359 -25.38 -4.75 12.75
CA ILE A 359 -25.15 -6.07 12.15
C ILE A 359 -24.30 -5.97 10.88
N VAL A 360 -24.60 -5.00 10.02
CA VAL A 360 -23.85 -4.79 8.76
C VAL A 360 -22.40 -4.44 9.06
N PHE A 361 -22.16 -3.54 10.01
CA PHE A 361 -20.81 -3.16 10.42
C PHE A 361 -20.04 -4.38 10.93
N GLN A 362 -20.55 -5.06 11.96
CA GLN A 362 -19.90 -6.22 12.58
C GLN A 362 -19.66 -7.36 11.57
N SER A 363 -20.63 -7.61 10.67
CA SER A 363 -20.50 -8.63 9.63
C SER A 363 -19.39 -8.29 8.64
N GLN A 364 -19.25 -7.03 8.23
CA GLN A 364 -18.18 -6.62 7.32
C GLN A 364 -16.81 -6.66 7.98
N ILE A 365 -16.68 -6.32 9.26
CA ILE A 365 -15.42 -6.47 10.00
C ILE A 365 -14.99 -7.94 10.00
N LYS A 366 -15.92 -8.83 10.38
CA LYS A 366 -15.64 -10.28 10.41
C LYS A 366 -15.24 -10.81 9.03
N GLU A 367 -16.02 -10.49 8.01
CA GLU A 367 -15.74 -10.92 6.64
C GLU A 367 -14.39 -10.41 6.13
N ALA A 368 -14.04 -9.15 6.42
CA ALA A 368 -12.75 -8.59 6.07
C ALA A 368 -11.60 -9.37 6.72
N MET A 369 -11.68 -9.66 8.02
CA MET A 369 -10.66 -10.44 8.75
C MET A 369 -10.51 -11.86 8.18
N ASP A 370 -11.62 -12.55 7.92
CA ASP A 370 -11.62 -13.91 7.37
C ASP A 370 -10.96 -13.94 5.98
N ILE A 371 -11.29 -12.98 5.12
CA ILE A 371 -10.71 -12.88 3.76
C ILE A 371 -9.23 -12.49 3.81
N LEU A 372 -8.87 -11.49 4.63
CA LEU A 372 -7.48 -11.05 4.76
C LEU A 372 -6.59 -12.15 5.34
N ALA A 373 -7.07 -12.90 6.33
CA ALA A 373 -6.36 -14.05 6.87
C ALA A 373 -6.14 -15.14 5.80
N HIS A 374 -7.15 -15.40 4.97
CA HIS A 374 -7.05 -16.37 3.88
C HIS A 374 -6.04 -15.94 2.80
N GLU A 375 -6.13 -14.71 2.33
CA GLU A 375 -5.25 -14.15 1.30
C GLU A 375 -3.80 -14.02 1.79
N MET A 376 -3.61 -13.70 3.07
CA MET A 376 -2.30 -13.72 3.73
C MET A 376 -1.65 -15.10 3.62
N LEU A 377 -2.36 -16.16 4.00
CA LEU A 377 -1.81 -17.52 3.91
C LEU A 377 -1.62 -17.99 2.47
N ASN A 378 -2.52 -17.64 1.55
CA ASN A 378 -2.34 -17.95 0.14
C ASN A 378 -1.11 -17.24 -0.42
N THR A 379 -0.86 -15.99 -0.05
CA THR A 379 0.36 -15.28 -0.45
C THR A 379 1.63 -15.96 0.07
N LEU A 380 1.59 -16.53 1.27
CA LEU A 380 2.70 -17.32 1.82
C LEU A 380 2.82 -18.73 1.18
N ARG A 381 1.81 -19.20 0.44
CA ARG A 381 1.78 -20.52 -0.24
C ARG A 381 2.06 -20.44 -1.75
N ASP A 382 1.36 -19.57 -2.48
CA ASP A 382 1.28 -19.52 -3.95
C ASP A 382 2.61 -19.19 -4.63
N LYS A 383 3.60 -18.68 -3.88
CA LYS A 383 4.96 -18.54 -4.41
C LYS A 383 5.68 -19.88 -4.60
N ASN A 384 5.11 -21.01 -4.18
CA ASN A 384 5.62 -22.34 -4.51
C ASN A 384 5.24 -22.79 -5.93
N ASP A 385 4.07 -22.41 -6.44
CA ASP A 385 3.47 -23.04 -7.64
C ASP A 385 3.92 -22.43 -8.98
N LYS A 386 4.46 -21.20 -8.95
CA LYS A 386 4.96 -20.53 -10.17
C LYS A 386 6.41 -20.89 -10.50
N THR A 387 7.22 -21.28 -9.52
CA THR A 387 8.62 -21.71 -9.76
C THR A 387 8.74 -23.14 -10.28
N GLU A 388 7.67 -23.94 -10.22
CA GLU A 388 7.68 -25.36 -10.64
C GLU A 388 7.08 -25.59 -12.04
N LYS A 389 6.49 -24.56 -12.67
CA LYS A 389 5.92 -24.65 -14.03
C LYS A 389 6.80 -24.08 -15.14
N ASP A 390 7.90 -23.41 -14.77
CA ASP A 390 8.87 -22.82 -15.71
C ASP A 390 10.23 -23.55 -15.71
N ASN A 391 10.30 -24.75 -15.10
CA ASN A 391 11.37 -25.74 -15.29
C ASN A 391 10.78 -27.01 -15.90
#